data_AF-A0A7S9RQP7-F1
#
_entry.id   AF-A0A7S9RQP7-F1
#
_cell.length_a   1.000
_cell.length_b   1.000
_cell.length_c   1.000
_cell.angle_alpha   90.00
_cell.angle_beta   90.00
_cell.angle_gamma   90.00
#
_symmetry.space_group_name_H-M   'P 1'
#
loop_
_entity.id
_entity.type
_entity.pdbx_description
1 polymer ?
#
loop_
_entity_poly.entity_id
_entity_poly.type
_entity_poly.pdbx_seq_one_letter_code
_entity_poly.pdbx_strand_id
1 'polypeptide(L)'
;MKKFFKKLFFTLVVAIIFGLVLNGFLHVLKYFFGEIYYIDALGFILVCFYGFFAIKNDIKKSDLTKKNLENIDINYGSVALFYTIVILLIWLMLICIRFF
;
A
#
# COMPACT_ATOMS: atom_id res chain seq x y z
N MET A 1 -30.59 20.24 -0.73
CA MET A 1 -30.13 19.88 0.63
C MET A 1 -30.21 18.37 0.95
N LYS A 2 -31.35 17.70 0.82
CA LYS A 2 -31.49 16.24 1.19
C LYS A 2 -30.50 15.29 0.50
N LYS A 3 -30.20 15.47 -0.80
CA LYS A 3 -29.22 14.63 -1.54
C LYS A 3 -27.77 14.79 -1.04
N PHE A 4 -27.38 16.01 -0.68
CA PHE A 4 -26.04 16.31 -0.18
C PHE A 4 -25.82 15.70 1.21
N PHE A 5 -26.81 15.84 2.10
CA PHE A 5 -26.79 15.20 3.42
C PHE A 5 -26.74 13.67 3.35
N LYS A 6 -27.52 13.05 2.45
CA LYS A 6 -27.46 11.60 2.22
C LYS A 6 -26.08 11.13 1.77
N LYS A 7 -25.44 11.89 0.86
CA LYS A 7 -24.08 11.58 0.37
C LYS A 7 -23.05 11.69 1.49
N LEU A 8 -23.09 12.78 2.27
CA LEU A 8 -22.21 12.98 3.42
C LEU A 8 -22.38 11.87 4.47
N PHE A 9 -23.61 11.57 4.86
CA PHE A 9 -23.90 10.52 5.84
C PHE A 9 -23.42 9.15 5.35
N PHE A 10 -23.66 8.81 4.09
CA PHE A 10 -23.17 7.56 3.50
C PHE A 10 -21.64 7.49 3.50
N THR A 11 -20.94 8.55 3.08
CA THR A 11 -19.48 8.62 3.14
C THR A 11 -18.96 8.44 4.56
N LEU A 12 -19.62 9.04 5.54
CA LEU A 12 -19.25 8.95 6.96
C LEU A 12 -19.40 7.52 7.48
N VAL A 13 -20.51 6.85 7.17
CA VAL A 13 -20.74 5.45 7.52
C VAL A 13 -19.69 4.54 6.88
N VAL A 14 -19.38 4.74 5.60
CA VAL A 14 -18.33 3.98 4.91
C VAL A 14 -16.96 4.22 5.56
N ALA A 15 -16.63 5.46 5.91
CA ALA A 15 -15.38 5.78 6.58
C ALA A 15 -15.26 5.11 7.96
N ILE A 16 -16.35 5.09 8.74
CA ILE A 16 -16.40 4.41 10.05
C ILE A 16 -16.18 2.91 9.89
N ILE A 17 -16.91 2.26 8.96
CA ILE A 17 -16.78 0.83 8.69
C ILE A 17 -15.34 0.51 8.25
N PHE A 18 -14.78 1.31 7.34
CA PHE A 18 -13.42 1.13 6.88
C PHE A 18 -12.40 1.27 8.02
N GLY A 19 -12.57 2.28 8.89
CA GLY A 19 -11.72 2.48 10.06
C GLY A 19 -11.78 1.30 11.04
N LEU A 20 -12.96 0.74 11.28
CA LEU A 20 -13.14 -0.45 12.13
C LEU A 20 -12.43 -1.67 11.55
N VAL A 21 -12.60 -1.93 10.25
CA VAL A 21 -11.93 -3.06 9.56
C VAL A 21 -10.42 -2.89 9.59
N LEU A 22 -9.92 -1.69 9.30
CA LEU A 22 -8.50 -1.40 9.31
C LEU A 22 -7.90 -1.59 10.71
N ASN A 23 -8.60 -1.09 11.74
CA ASN A 23 -8.16 -1.24 13.13
C ASN A 23 -8.15 -2.72 13.56
N GLY A 24 -9.18 -3.49 13.21
CA GLY A 24 -9.23 -4.93 13.46
C GLY A 24 -8.08 -5.67 12.78
N PHE A 25 -7.80 -5.35 11.51
CA PHE A 25 -6.68 -5.89 10.77
C PHE A 25 -5.32 -5.58 11.43
N LEU A 26 -5.11 -4.32 11.85
CA LEU A 26 -3.90 -3.93 12.58
C LEU A 26 -3.75 -4.69 13.90
N HIS A 27 -4.84 -4.91 14.63
CA HIS A 27 -4.82 -5.68 15.87
C HIS A 27 -4.42 -7.14 15.63
N VAL A 28 -4.94 -7.76 14.55
CA VAL A 28 -4.54 -9.10 14.13
C VAL A 28 -3.05 -9.15 13.80
N LEU A 29 -2.53 -8.17 13.05
CA LEU A 29 -1.10 -8.10 12.75
C LEU A 29 -0.26 -7.97 14.02
N LYS A 30 -0.67 -7.11 14.96
CA LYS A 30 -0.01 -6.97 16.27
C LYS A 30 -0.05 -8.25 17.09
N TYR A 31 -1.16 -8.99 17.05
CA TYR A 31 -1.28 -10.26 17.75
C TYR A 31 -0.29 -11.32 17.22
N PHE A 32 -0.15 -11.43 15.90
CA PHE A 32 0.73 -12.44 15.29
C PHE A 32 2.21 -12.05 15.25
N PHE A 33 2.51 -10.78 15.03
CA PHE A 33 3.88 -10.29 14.80
C PHE A 33 4.42 -9.44 15.96
N GLY A 34 3.60 -9.14 16.96
CA GLY A 34 3.96 -8.28 18.09
C GLY A 34 3.99 -6.78 17.73
N GLU A 35 4.08 -5.94 18.76
CA GLU A 35 4.10 -4.47 18.63
C GLU A 35 5.30 -3.94 17.81
N ILE A 36 6.38 -4.72 17.71
CA ILE A 36 7.61 -4.29 17.04
C ILE A 36 7.61 -4.69 15.55
N TYR A 37 7.12 -5.89 15.21
CA TYR A 37 7.25 -6.43 13.85
C TYR A 37 5.94 -6.40 13.05
N TYR A 38 4.81 -5.98 13.61
CA TYR A 38 3.55 -5.83 12.84
C TYR A 38 3.67 -4.84 11.68
N ILE A 39 4.50 -3.80 11.83
CA ILE A 39 4.82 -2.84 10.76
C ILE A 39 5.56 -3.52 9.61
N ASP A 40 6.42 -4.49 9.91
CA ASP A 40 7.13 -5.24 8.87
C ASP A 40 6.20 -6.17 8.10
N ALA A 41 5.28 -6.83 8.80
CA ALA A 41 4.25 -7.63 8.17
C ALA A 41 3.36 -6.78 7.25
N LEU A 42 2.99 -5.57 7.70
CA LEU A 42 2.21 -4.63 6.90
C LEU A 42 2.98 -4.14 5.66
N GLY A 43 4.26 -3.78 5.83
CA GLY A 43 5.15 -3.41 4.72
C GLY A 43 5.26 -4.53 3.67
N PHE A 44 5.49 -5.76 4.12
CA PHE A 44 5.57 -6.93 3.25
C PHE A 44 4.26 -7.17 2.47
N ILE A 45 3.10 -7.11 3.14
CA ILE A 45 1.79 -7.29 2.50
C ILE A 45 1.57 -6.24 1.42
N LEU A 46 1.90 -4.98 1.69
CA LEU A 46 1.76 -3.89 0.72
C LEU A 46 2.67 -4.08 -0.49
N VAL A 47 3.94 -4.45 -0.28
CA VAL A 47 4.88 -4.76 -1.36
C VAL A 47 4.35 -5.90 -2.22
N CYS A 48 3.83 -6.96 -1.62
CA CYS A 48 3.22 -8.07 -2.35
C CYS A 48 2.01 -7.59 -3.16
N PHE A 49 1.09 -6.84 -2.54
CA PHE A 49 -0.12 -6.36 -3.20
C PHE A 49 0.19 -5.50 -4.44
N TYR A 50 1.05 -4.50 -4.30
CA TYR A 50 1.44 -3.64 -5.43
C TYR A 50 2.35 -4.35 -6.44
N GLY A 51 3.21 -5.26 -5.99
CA GLY A 51 4.03 -6.09 -6.87
C GLY A 51 3.17 -7.01 -7.75
N PHE A 52 2.19 -7.70 -7.18
CA PHE A 52 1.22 -8.49 -7.94
C PHE A 52 0.41 -7.63 -8.91
N PHE A 53 0.02 -6.42 -8.50
CA PHE A 53 -0.71 -5.50 -9.37
C PHE A 53 0.15 -5.03 -10.54
N ALA A 54 1.43 -4.74 -10.32
CA ALA A 54 2.36 -4.39 -11.40
C ALA A 54 2.51 -5.55 -12.41
N ILE A 55 2.73 -6.78 -11.92
CA ILE A 55 2.86 -7.97 -12.77
C ILE A 55 1.57 -8.24 -13.56
N LYS A 56 0.39 -8.10 -12.93
CA LYS A 56 -0.90 -8.31 -13.58
C LYS A 56 -1.19 -7.29 -14.68
N ASN A 57 -0.62 -6.09 -14.60
CA ASN A 57 -0.75 -5.04 -15.61
C ASN A 57 0.37 -5.11 -16.67
N ASP A 58 0.86 -6.31 -16.98
CA ASP A 58 1.80 -6.61 -18.06
C ASP A 58 3.16 -5.90 -17.97
N ILE A 59 3.55 -5.42 -16.78
CA ILE A 59 4.90 -4.93 -16.57
C ILE A 59 5.87 -6.10 -16.65
N LYS A 60 6.67 -6.09 -17.72
CA LYS A 60 7.68 -7.11 -17.97
C LYS A 60 8.97 -6.71 -17.28
N LYS A 61 9.81 -7.70 -16.98
CA LYS A 61 11.15 -7.47 -16.43
C LYS A 61 11.99 -6.54 -17.31
N SER A 62 11.74 -6.51 -18.62
CA SER A 62 12.36 -5.58 -19.58
C SER A 62 12.02 -4.11 -19.33
N ASP A 63 10.87 -3.82 -18.73
CA ASP A 63 10.40 -2.45 -18.47
C ASP A 63 11.10 -1.85 -17.25
N LEU A 64 11.71 -2.69 -16.41
CA LEU A 64 12.54 -2.30 -15.26
C LEU A 64 13.97 -1.87 -15.65
N THR A 65 14.29 -1.81 -16.94
CA THR A 65 15.61 -1.33 -17.40
C THR A 65 15.74 0.16 -17.13
N LYS A 66 16.94 0.64 -16.77
CA LYS A 66 17.19 2.05 -16.43
C LYS A 66 16.63 3.04 -17.47
N LYS A 67 16.81 2.75 -18.76
CA LYS A 67 16.31 3.55 -19.89
C LYS A 67 14.77 3.62 -19.97
N ASN A 68 14.07 2.58 -19.51
CA ASN A 68 12.61 2.48 -19.54
C ASN A 68 11.97 3.07 -18.28
N LEU A 69 12.65 2.99 -17.12
CA LEU A 69 12.24 3.71 -15.91
C LEU A 69 12.28 5.23 -16.08
N GLU A 70 13.27 5.74 -16.83
CA GLU A 70 13.39 7.17 -17.16
C GLU A 70 12.29 7.66 -18.12
N ASN A 71 11.67 6.76 -18.90
CA ASN A 71 10.62 7.06 -19.87
C ASN A 71 9.33 6.28 -19.58
N ILE A 72 9.03 6.04 -18.31
CA ILE A 72 7.88 5.20 -17.94
C ILE A 72 6.58 5.89 -18.36
N ASP A 73 5.80 5.22 -19.22
CA ASP A 73 4.44 5.69 -19.52
C ASP A 73 3.57 5.55 -18.26
N ILE A 74 2.76 6.55 -17.98
CA ILE A 74 1.87 6.61 -16.79
C ILE A 74 0.67 5.67 -17.01
N ASN A 75 0.94 4.36 -16.95
CA ASN A 75 -0.05 3.30 -16.96
C ASN A 75 -0.29 2.77 -15.54
N TYR A 76 -1.40 2.07 -15.32
CA TYR A 76 -1.78 1.51 -14.01
C TYR A 76 -0.70 0.58 -13.41
N GLY A 77 0.02 -0.18 -14.25
CA GLY A 77 1.16 -0.98 -13.80
C GLY A 77 2.33 -0.12 -13.32
N SER A 78 2.70 0.93 -14.06
CA SER A 78 3.88 1.77 -13.77
C SER A 78 3.69 2.51 -12.45
N VAL A 79 2.46 2.94 -12.20
CA VAL A 79 2.04 3.53 -10.92
C VAL A 79 2.18 2.52 -9.78
N ALA A 80 1.76 1.27 -9.98
CA ALA A 80 1.91 0.21 -8.97
C ALA A 80 3.39 -0.13 -8.67
N LEU A 81 4.26 -0.16 -9.69
CA LEU A 81 5.71 -0.28 -9.48
C LEU A 81 6.26 0.88 -8.66
N PHE A 82 5.89 2.11 -8.99
CA PHE A 82 6.33 3.29 -8.26
C PHE A 82 5.93 3.19 -6.78
N TYR A 83 4.67 2.84 -6.49
CA TYR A 83 4.22 2.60 -5.12
C TYR A 83 5.02 1.49 -4.44
N THR A 84 5.30 0.39 -5.13
CA THR A 84 6.13 -0.71 -4.59
C THR A 84 7.51 -0.21 -4.17
N ILE A 85 8.18 0.59 -5.02
CA ILE A 85 9.51 1.15 -4.73
C ILE A 85 9.46 2.13 -3.54
N VAL A 86 8.49 3.04 -3.52
CA VAL A 86 8.32 4.00 -2.42
C VAL A 86 8.07 3.28 -1.09
N ILE A 87 7.20 2.26 -1.10
CA ILE A 87 6.90 1.47 0.10
C ILE A 87 8.14 0.72 0.58
N LEU A 88 8.93 0.13 -0.32
CA LEU A 88 10.20 -0.51 0.03
C LEU A 88 11.19 0.45 0.67
N LEU A 89 11.32 1.68 0.14
CA LEU A 89 12.21 2.70 0.70
C LEU A 89 11.78 3.12 2.10
N ILE A 90 10.49 3.44 2.29
CA ILE A 90 9.95 3.81 3.61
C ILE A 90 10.12 2.66 4.60
N TRP A 91 9.83 1.43 4.17
CA TRP A 91 9.96 0.27 5.02
C TRP A 91 11.41 0.01 5.43
N LEU A 92 12.37 0.10 4.50
CA LEU A 92 13.80 0.06 4.80
C LEU A 92 14.21 1.14 5.80
N MET A 93 13.74 2.38 5.64
CA MET A 93 14.02 3.46 6.58
C MET A 93 13.49 3.14 7.99
N LEU A 94 12.26 2.62 8.10
CA LEU A 94 11.68 2.23 9.39
C LEU A 94 12.46 1.10 10.06
N ILE A 95 12.93 0.14 9.27
CA ILE A 95 13.82 -0.92 9.76
C ILE A 95 15.12 -0.30 10.28
N CYS A 96 15.78 0.57 9.52
CA CYS A 96 17.04 1.21 9.93
C CYS A 96 16.89 2.03 11.21
N ILE A 97 15.82 2.83 11.33
CA ILE A 97 15.55 3.65 12.53
C ILE A 97 15.36 2.76 13.77
N ARG A 98 14.76 1.58 13.62
CA ARG A 98 14.54 0.67 14.76
C ARG A 98 15.84 0.07 15.31
N PHE A 99 16.88 -0.03 14.48
CA PHE A 99 18.17 -0.62 14.87
C PHE A 99 19.21 0.39 15.34
N PHE A 100 18.87 1.69 15.40
CA PHE A 100 19.74 2.79 15.83
C PHE A 100 19.19 3.45 17.10
#